data_AF-A0A1H9H8U5-F1
#
_entry.id   AF-A0A1H9H8U5-F1
#
_cell.length_a   1.000
_cell.length_b   1.000
_cell.length_c   1.000
_cell.angle_alpha   90.00
_cell.angle_beta   90.00
_cell.angle_gamma   90.00
#
_symmetry.space_group_name_H-M   'P 1'
#
loop_
_entity.id
_entity.type
_entity.pdbx_description
1 polymer ?
#
loop_
_entity_poly.entity_id
_entity_poly.type
_entity_poly.pdbx_seq_one_letter_code
_entity_poly.pdbx_strand_id
1 'polypeptide(L)'
;MATYPYSQNAMLVNSITSTTVVSIISGMQVSVTTFTSPAGNFGSITLSPVQPTASNVEFKAGLQTLQIDIISFRAQFGFDSGQVTCSGNATDQDGKNGTAFSRQIASWS
;
A
#
# COMPACT_ATOMS: atom_id res chain seq x y z
N MET A 1 -15.03 -16.00 1.53
CA MET A 1 -14.37 -15.97 2.85
C MET A 1 -12.87 -15.93 2.58
N ALA A 2 -12.29 -14.76 2.72
CA ALA A 2 -10.84 -14.63 2.62
C ALA A 2 -10.15 -15.37 3.79
N THR A 3 -9.08 -16.09 3.48
CA THR A 3 -8.21 -16.70 4.49
C THR A 3 -7.19 -15.67 4.95
N TYR A 4 -7.07 -15.48 6.27
CA TYR A 4 -6.07 -14.59 6.85
C TYR A 4 -4.84 -15.37 7.35
N PRO A 5 -3.61 -14.86 7.13
CA PRO A 5 -3.30 -13.59 6.48
C PRO A 5 -3.53 -13.63 4.96
N TYR A 6 -4.17 -12.58 4.44
CA TYR A 6 -4.33 -12.35 3.02
C TYR A 6 -3.12 -11.55 2.52
N SER A 7 -2.59 -11.87 1.34
CA SER A 7 -1.47 -11.13 0.75
C SER A 7 -1.69 -10.89 -0.73
N GLN A 8 -1.46 -9.66 -1.18
CA GLN A 8 -1.50 -9.29 -2.59
C GLN A 8 -0.37 -8.34 -2.94
N ASN A 9 0.23 -8.58 -4.11
CA ASN A 9 1.19 -7.67 -4.71
C ASN A 9 0.53 -6.88 -5.83
N ALA A 10 0.89 -5.61 -5.96
CA ALA A 10 0.48 -4.76 -7.07
C ALA A 10 1.64 -3.89 -7.52
N MET A 11 1.78 -3.70 -8.83
CA MET A 11 2.71 -2.73 -9.38
C MET A 11 2.05 -1.35 -9.39
N LEU A 12 2.76 -0.34 -8.88
CA LEU A 12 2.34 1.05 -8.92
C LEU A 12 2.81 1.67 -10.23
N VAL A 13 3.96 2.35 -10.19
CA VAL A 13 4.63 3.01 -11.32
C VAL A 13 6.15 2.94 -11.11
N ASN A 14 6.93 3.16 -12.17
CA ASN A 14 8.39 3.28 -12.09
C ASN A 14 9.08 2.11 -11.35
N SER A 15 8.59 0.88 -11.61
CA SER A 15 9.07 -0.37 -11.00
C SER A 15 8.87 -0.46 -9.48
N ILE A 16 8.04 0.42 -8.89
CA ILE A 16 7.62 0.31 -7.49
C ILE A 16 6.52 -0.74 -7.38
N THR A 17 6.73 -1.69 -6.48
CA THR A 17 5.77 -2.74 -6.12
C THR A 17 5.29 -2.49 -4.70
N SER A 18 3.98 -2.61 -4.50
CA SER A 18 3.36 -2.66 -3.17
C SER A 18 3.01 -4.10 -2.83
N THR A 19 3.45 -4.57 -1.68
CA THR A 19 3.06 -5.84 -1.07
C THR A 19 2.14 -5.54 0.11
N THR A 20 0.86 -5.85 -0.01
CA THR A 20 -0.13 -5.63 1.04
C THR A 20 -0.47 -6.95 1.71
N VAL A 21 -0.26 -7.02 3.02
CA VAL A 21 -0.63 -8.15 3.87
C VAL A 21 -1.73 -7.70 4.84
N VAL A 22 -2.85 -8.39 4.83
CA VAL A 22 -3.97 -8.16 5.76
C VAL A 22 -4.04 -9.32 6.74
N SER A 23 -4.03 -9.03 8.03
CA SER A 23 -4.06 -10.01 9.11
C SER A 23 -5.14 -9.65 10.14
N ILE A 24 -5.63 -10.62 10.90
CA ILE A 24 -6.49 -10.36 12.05
C ILE A 24 -5.60 -10.23 13.29
N ILE A 25 -5.57 -9.05 13.90
CA ILE A 25 -4.83 -8.75 15.13
C ILE A 25 -5.84 -8.26 16.16
N SER A 26 -5.91 -8.96 17.30
CA SER A 26 -6.84 -8.62 18.39
C SER A 26 -8.30 -8.46 17.94
N GLY A 27 -8.75 -9.30 16.99
CA GLY A 27 -10.11 -9.26 16.46
C GLY A 27 -10.38 -8.14 15.44
N MET A 28 -9.36 -7.43 14.96
CA MET A 28 -9.48 -6.42 13.91
C MET A 28 -8.61 -6.78 12.71
N GLN A 29 -9.08 -6.48 11.50
CA GLN A 29 -8.21 -6.54 10.32
C GLN A 29 -7.18 -5.40 10.36
N VAL A 30 -5.93 -5.74 10.13
CA VAL A 30 -4.82 -4.80 10.03
C VAL A 30 -4.13 -5.04 8.70
N SER A 31 -3.98 -3.99 7.90
CA SER A 31 -3.32 -4.01 6.62
C SER A 31 -1.93 -3.40 6.75
N VAL A 32 -0.89 -4.15 6.41
CA VAL A 32 0.49 -3.67 6.28
C VAL A 32 0.85 -3.66 4.81
N THR A 33 1.11 -2.48 4.26
CA THR A 33 1.57 -2.32 2.86
C THR A 33 3.03 -1.92 2.85
N THR A 34 3.88 -2.77 2.30
CA THR A 34 5.31 -2.51 2.11
C THR A 34 5.58 -2.09 0.67
N PHE A 35 6.40 -1.07 0.46
CA PHE A 35 6.75 -0.57 -0.86
C PHE A 35 8.22 -0.86 -1.17
N THR A 36 8.47 -1.48 -2.32
CA THR A 36 9.82 -1.85 -2.75
C THR A 36 10.04 -1.52 -4.22
N SER A 37 11.29 -1.27 -4.59
CA SER A 37 11.73 -1.16 -5.99
C SER A 37 13.15 -1.71 -6.12
N PRO A 38 13.71 -1.78 -7.35
CA PRO A 38 15.11 -2.11 -7.53
C PRO A 38 16.09 -1.14 -6.83
N ALA A 39 15.65 0.08 -6.51
CA ALA A 39 16.44 1.05 -5.75
C ALA A 39 16.47 0.76 -4.23
N GLY A 40 15.56 -0.08 -3.73
CA GLY A 40 15.53 -0.51 -2.34
C GLY A 40 14.12 -0.63 -1.73
N ASN A 41 14.08 -0.77 -0.41
CA ASN A 41 12.85 -0.74 0.37
C ASN A 41 12.54 0.70 0.80
N PHE A 42 11.34 1.18 0.49
CA PHE A 42 10.87 2.51 0.88
C PHE A 42 10.36 2.56 2.32
N GLY A 43 9.80 1.45 2.80
CA GLY A 43 9.13 1.37 4.10
C GLY A 43 7.76 0.70 4.00
N SER A 44 6.95 0.86 5.04
CA SER A 44 5.61 0.29 5.10
C SER A 44 4.61 1.24 5.74
N ILE A 45 3.35 1.13 5.34
CA ILE A 45 2.21 1.81 5.96
C ILE A 45 1.31 0.75 6.59
N THR A 46 0.99 0.94 7.86
CA THR A 46 0.03 0.12 8.59
C THR A 46 -1.30 0.86 8.71
N LEU A 47 -2.39 0.20 8.32
CA LEU A 47 -3.76 0.71 8.38
C LEU A 47 -4.64 -0.28 9.16
N SER A 48 -5.69 0.25 9.78
CA SER A 48 -6.67 -0.53 10.54
C SER A 48 -8.03 0.17 10.51
N PRO A 49 -9.13 -0.46 10.94
CA PRO A 49 -10.44 0.19 11.03
C PRO A 49 -10.44 1.48 11.85
N VAL A 50 -9.57 1.59 12.87
CA VAL A 50 -9.43 2.81 13.69
C VAL A 50 -8.61 3.91 13.02
N GLN A 51 -7.73 3.53 12.08
CA GLN A 51 -6.96 4.44 11.26
C GLN A 51 -6.95 3.92 9.81
N PRO A 52 -8.06 4.12 9.07
CA PRO A 52 -8.27 3.49 7.77
C PRO A 52 -7.50 4.20 6.67
N THR A 53 -6.96 5.39 6.93
CA THR A 53 -6.27 6.19 5.92
C THR A 53 -4.96 6.76 6.45
N ALA A 54 -3.99 6.85 5.55
CA ALA A 54 -2.82 7.70 5.73
C ALA A 54 -2.67 8.58 4.48
N SER A 55 -2.20 9.81 4.66
CA SER A 55 -2.09 10.80 3.59
C SER A 55 -0.82 11.60 3.72
N ASN A 56 -0.33 12.13 2.60
CA ASN A 56 0.87 12.96 2.52
C ASN A 56 2.10 12.29 3.15
N VAL A 57 2.37 11.04 2.77
CA VAL A 57 3.52 10.27 3.25
C VAL A 57 4.57 10.20 2.16
N GLU A 58 5.78 10.69 2.45
CA GLU A 58 6.92 10.62 1.55
C GLU A 58 7.87 9.49 1.97
N PHE A 59 8.29 8.68 1.00
CA PHE A 59 9.36 7.71 1.16
C PHE A 59 10.48 7.95 0.16
N LYS A 60 11.70 7.58 0.53
CA LYS A 60 12.88 7.64 -0.34
C LYS A 60 13.67 6.33 -0.27
N ALA A 61 14.07 5.84 -1.43
CA ALA A 61 14.99 4.72 -1.58
C ALA A 61 16.06 5.11 -2.61
N GLY A 62 17.27 5.41 -2.14
CA GLY A 62 18.29 6.04 -2.97
C GLY A 62 17.84 7.43 -3.46
N LEU A 63 17.82 7.64 -4.78
CA LEU A 63 17.31 8.86 -5.42
C LEU A 63 15.81 8.77 -5.77
N GLN A 64 15.23 7.57 -5.75
CA GLN A 64 13.81 7.38 -6.04
C GLN A 64 12.96 7.88 -4.87
N THR A 65 11.91 8.63 -5.18
CA THR A 65 10.96 9.19 -4.23
C THR A 65 9.57 8.63 -4.54
N LEU A 66 8.88 8.19 -3.50
CA LEU A 66 7.49 7.74 -3.53
C LEU A 66 6.69 8.66 -2.61
N GLN A 67 5.85 9.49 -3.21
CA GLN A 67 4.90 10.34 -2.51
C GLN A 67 3.53 9.65 -2.52
N ILE A 68 3.00 9.34 -1.34
CA ILE A 68 1.63 8.84 -1.16
C ILE A 68 0.74 10.02 -0.82
N ASP A 69 -0.14 10.39 -1.73
CA ASP A 69 -1.15 11.41 -1.47
C ASP A 69 -2.20 10.86 -0.50
N ILE A 70 -2.69 9.66 -0.79
CA ILE A 70 -3.61 8.93 0.10
C ILE A 70 -3.50 7.42 -0.12
N ILE A 71 -3.50 6.69 0.97
CA ILE A 71 -3.75 5.25 1.01
C ILE A 71 -4.94 5.00 1.92
N SER A 72 -5.88 4.17 1.47
CA SER A 72 -7.11 3.87 2.20
C SER A 72 -7.33 2.38 2.32
N PHE A 73 -7.79 1.96 3.49
CA PHE A 73 -8.14 0.61 3.87
C PHE A 73 -9.64 0.58 4.17
N ARG A 74 -10.35 -0.34 3.51
CA ARG A 74 -11.77 -0.61 3.76
C ARG A 74 -11.97 -2.08 4.01
N ALA A 75 -12.48 -2.40 5.20
CA ALA A 75 -12.93 -3.73 5.60
C ALA A 75 -14.46 -3.76 5.60
N GLN A 76 -15.08 -4.78 5.01
CA GLN A 76 -16.51 -5.01 5.19
C GLN A 76 -16.77 -5.65 6.55
N PHE A 77 -17.92 -5.30 7.15
CA PHE A 77 -18.42 -5.97 8.34
C PHE A 77 -18.51 -7.49 8.10
N GLY A 78 -18.02 -8.30 9.05
CA GLY A 78 -17.92 -9.76 8.91
C GLY A 78 -16.51 -10.27 8.58
N PHE A 79 -15.59 -9.38 8.18
CA PHE A 79 -14.23 -9.72 7.75
C PHE A 79 -14.16 -10.57 6.48
N ASP A 80 -15.20 -10.54 5.66
CA ASP A 80 -15.31 -11.42 4.49
C ASP A 80 -14.62 -10.82 3.26
N SER A 81 -14.70 -9.50 3.14
CA SER A 81 -14.23 -8.74 1.97
C SER A 81 -13.63 -7.40 2.38
N GLY A 82 -12.88 -6.81 1.46
CA GLY A 82 -12.29 -5.50 1.65
C GLY A 82 -11.29 -5.15 0.56
N GLN A 83 -10.74 -3.95 0.66
CA GLN A 83 -9.81 -3.43 -0.33
C GLN A 83 -8.84 -2.43 0.29
N VAL A 84 -7.69 -2.28 -0.37
CA VAL A 84 -6.72 -1.23 -0.13
C VAL A 84 -6.46 -0.49 -1.42
N THR A 85 -6.59 0.83 -1.39
CA THR A 85 -6.30 1.71 -2.52
C THR A 85 -5.17 2.64 -2.17
N CYS A 86 -4.32 2.95 -3.13
CA CYS A 86 -3.18 3.84 -2.95
C CYS A 86 -3.04 4.74 -4.18
N SER A 87 -2.91 6.04 -3.93
CA SER A 87 -2.65 7.03 -4.96
C SER A 87 -1.56 7.99 -4.51
N GLY A 88 -0.82 8.48 -5.48
CA GLY A 88 0.35 9.29 -5.23
C GLY A 88 1.13 9.57 -6.50
N ASN A 89 2.40 9.91 -6.33
CA ASN A 89 3.37 10.13 -7.39
C ASN A 89 4.68 9.43 -7.03
N ALA A 90 5.37 8.89 -8.02
CA ALA A 90 6.73 8.41 -7.80
C ALA A 90 7.66 8.77 -8.95
N THR A 91 8.92 9.00 -8.61
CA THR A 91 10.00 9.20 -9.59
C THR A 91 10.57 7.87 -10.07
N ASP A 92 11.39 7.90 -11.12
CA ASP A 92 12.25 6.80 -11.52
C ASP A 92 13.45 6.63 -10.57
N GLN A 93 14.30 5.64 -10.84
CA GLN A 93 15.46 5.30 -10.00
C GLN A 93 16.51 6.42 -9.92
N ASP A 94 16.50 7.36 -10.87
CA ASP A 94 17.39 8.52 -10.91
C ASP A 94 16.79 9.75 -10.19
N GLY A 95 15.60 9.59 -9.59
CA GLY A 95 14.89 10.70 -8.94
C GLY A 95 14.21 11.64 -9.93
N LYS A 96 14.01 11.23 -11.18
CA LYS A 96 13.44 12.02 -12.26
C LYS A 96 12.09 11.45 -12.71
N ASN A 97 11.46 12.09 -13.70
CA ASN A 97 10.27 11.57 -14.38
C ASN A 97 9.13 11.15 -13.42
N GLY A 98 8.71 12.08 -12.56
CA GLY A 98 7.59 11.90 -11.65
C GLY A 98 6.33 11.49 -12.41
N THR A 99 5.78 10.33 -12.07
CA THR A 99 4.57 9.78 -12.65
C THR A 99 3.53 9.53 -11.56
N ALA A 100 2.34 10.13 -11.75
CA ALA A 100 1.22 9.91 -10.85
C ALA A 100 0.65 8.49 -11.01
N PHE A 101 0.10 7.95 -9.92
CA PHE A 101 -0.58 6.67 -9.90
C PHE A 101 -1.82 6.72 -9.02
N SER A 102 -2.80 5.89 -9.35
CA SER A 102 -3.95 5.58 -8.50
C SER A 102 -4.32 4.13 -8.76
N ARG A 103 -4.19 3.29 -7.74
CA ARG A 103 -4.33 1.84 -7.87
C ARG A 103 -5.08 1.25 -6.69
N GLN A 104 -5.88 0.24 -6.97
CA GLN A 104 -6.30 -0.75 -5.98
C GLN A 104 -5.14 -1.75 -5.84
N ILE A 105 -4.51 -1.76 -4.66
CA ILE A 105 -3.32 -2.55 -4.40
C ILE A 105 -3.63 -3.89 -3.72
N ALA A 106 -4.81 -3.98 -3.08
CA ALA A 106 -5.32 -5.22 -2.50
C ALA A 106 -6.84 -5.28 -2.59
N SER A 107 -7.39 -6.47 -2.80
CA SER A 107 -8.82 -6.77 -2.62
C SER A 107 -9.12 -8.23 -2.41
N TRP A 108 -10.00 -8.54 -1.47
CA TRP A 108 -10.38 -9.91 -1.11
C TRP A 108 -11.90 -10.05 -0.94
N SER A 109 -12.39 -11.28 -1.03
CA SER A 109 -13.80 -11.70 -0.89
C SER A 109 -13.91 -13.16 -0.43
#